data_AF-A0A957Z480-F1
#
_entry.id   AF-A0A957Z480-F1
#
_cell.length_a   1.000
_cell.length_b   1.000
_cell.length_c   1.000
_cell.angle_alpha   90.00
_cell.angle_beta   90.00
_cell.angle_gamma   90.00
#
_symmetry.space_group_name_H-M   'P 1'
#
loop_
_entity.id
_entity.type
_entity.pdbx_description
1 polymer ?
#
loop_
_entity_poly.entity_id
_entity_poly.type
_entity_poly.pdbx_seq_one_letter_code
_entity_poly.pdbx_strand_id
1 'polypeptide(L)'
;MHTNDTPQFFHVLLELGRNMLYNAGLSGGHNGLQGEDLESESQILQSTVAICCRDEALNRRLLSALRDQPPLAKRTTPVRAEGLFTLVTPAAAPEEDDDAAGPDDAAPDEAATDEHWSRFGPEPYPDAPWPDHDPVHDALDAATCGLFLLPVGPAWKSTDIHLFSRLRRAGTPLMIVFCPEEDDLFDQTLSDYVFEQTGVRPLWVQLPTLNRFDPSPATARGLEHIVDWLAACDQGLAIQLAQELPRFRRRLGAVRIRDAALMAGFLGAEPAPLIDIPLLLLVQRRLAHQ
;
A
#
# COMPACT_ATOMS: atom_id res chain seq x y z
N MET A 1 -3.70 -29.21 19.16
CA MET A 1 -2.83 -28.16 19.72
C MET A 1 -3.22 -26.88 18.98
N HIS A 2 -4.19 -26.14 19.53
CA HIS A 2 -4.75 -24.94 18.90
C HIS A 2 -3.94 -23.72 19.33
N THR A 3 -3.16 -23.16 18.42
CA THR A 3 -2.53 -21.85 18.61
C THR A 3 -3.51 -20.76 18.21
N ASN A 4 -3.78 -19.89 19.17
CA ASN A 4 -4.49 -18.62 19.03
C ASN A 4 -3.78 -17.72 18.02
N ASP A 5 -4.29 -17.62 16.79
CA ASP A 5 -3.89 -16.63 15.79
C ASP A 5 -4.77 -15.37 15.94
N THR A 6 -4.54 -14.60 16.99
CA THR A 6 -5.19 -13.28 17.14
C THR A 6 -4.26 -12.30 17.87
N PRO A 7 -3.32 -11.69 17.14
CA PRO A 7 -3.07 -10.26 17.34
C PRO A 7 -2.75 -9.44 16.08
N GLN A 8 -2.87 -9.98 14.85
CA GLN A 8 -2.43 -9.25 13.64
C GLN A 8 -3.32 -8.05 13.26
N PHE A 9 -4.63 -8.12 13.50
CA PHE A 9 -5.57 -7.06 13.12
C PHE A 9 -5.37 -5.75 13.91
N PHE A 10 -4.96 -5.85 15.18
CA PHE A 10 -4.65 -4.66 16.00
C PHE A 10 -3.38 -3.95 15.54
N HIS A 11 -2.41 -4.70 15.00
CA HIS A 11 -1.18 -4.10 14.49
C HIS A 11 -1.43 -3.30 13.21
N VAL A 12 -2.27 -3.81 12.31
CA VAL A 12 -2.66 -3.11 11.06
C VAL A 12 -3.42 -1.81 11.37
N LEU A 13 -4.36 -1.84 12.32
CA LEU A 13 -5.09 -0.63 12.76
C LEU A 13 -4.20 0.40 13.47
N LEU A 14 -3.23 -0.05 14.27
CA LEU A 14 -2.26 0.85 14.93
C LEU A 14 -1.28 1.48 13.94
N GLU A 15 -0.84 0.75 12.90
CA GLU A 15 -0.02 1.31 11.83
C GLU A 15 -0.78 2.30 10.95
N LEU A 16 -2.04 2.01 10.62
CA LEU A 16 -2.94 2.96 9.95
C LEU A 16 -3.13 4.24 10.78
N GLY A 17 -3.35 4.09 12.10
CA GLY A 17 -3.45 5.23 13.02
C GLY A 17 -2.18 6.08 13.10
N ARG A 18 -0.99 5.45 13.12
CA ARG A 18 0.30 6.17 13.11
C ARG A 18 0.56 6.91 11.81
N ASN A 19 0.25 6.30 10.66
CA ASN A 19 0.45 6.94 9.36
C ASN A 19 -0.54 8.09 9.13
N MET A 20 -1.80 7.97 9.60
CA MET A 20 -2.75 9.09 9.54
C MET A 20 -2.36 10.25 10.46
N LEU A 21 -1.88 9.98 11.68
CA LEU A 21 -1.47 11.03 12.62
C LEU A 21 -0.22 11.80 12.17
N TYR A 22 0.68 11.17 11.41
CA TYR A 22 1.86 11.84 10.86
C TYR A 22 1.51 12.78 9.68
N ASN A 23 0.48 12.46 8.90
CA ASN A 23 0.09 13.23 7.71
C ASN A 23 -0.88 14.38 8.00
N ALA A 24 -1.58 14.37 9.15
CA ALA A 24 -2.47 15.46 9.56
C ALA A 24 -1.74 16.78 9.88
N GLY A 25 -0.40 16.79 9.93
CA GLY A 25 0.42 17.97 10.26
C GLY A 25 0.85 18.84 9.07
N LEU A 26 0.54 18.50 7.82
CA LEU A 26 1.12 19.16 6.63
C LEU A 26 0.12 19.78 5.64
N SER A 27 -1.20 19.75 5.91
CA SER A 27 -2.18 20.37 5.01
C SER A 27 -2.63 21.74 5.55
N GLY A 28 -1.92 22.80 5.14
CA GLY A 28 -2.24 24.18 5.43
C GLY A 28 -1.97 25.12 4.26
N GLY A 29 -3.04 25.59 3.60
CA GLY A 29 -3.03 26.68 2.60
C GLY A 29 -3.59 26.27 1.23
N HIS A 30 -4.34 27.07 0.47
CA HIS A 30 -4.91 28.41 0.62
C HIS A 30 -6.03 28.56 -0.44
N ASN A 31 -7.03 29.39 -0.14
CA ASN A 31 -8.28 29.68 -0.86
C ASN A 31 -8.21 29.97 -2.38
N GLY A 32 -9.31 29.67 -3.07
CA GLY A 32 -9.73 30.30 -4.33
C GLY A 32 -11.15 29.92 -4.75
N LEU A 33 -12.18 30.56 -4.17
CA LEU A 33 -13.59 30.38 -4.54
C LEU A 33 -13.93 31.15 -5.82
N GLN A 34 -14.30 30.44 -6.89
CA GLN A 34 -15.15 30.97 -7.95
C GLN A 34 -16.04 29.85 -8.47
N GLY A 35 -17.36 30.06 -8.36
CA GLY A 35 -18.37 29.09 -8.70
C GLY A 35 -18.68 29.07 -10.19
N GLU A 36 -18.67 27.86 -10.73
CA GLU A 36 -19.46 27.35 -11.86
C GLU A 36 -19.34 25.81 -11.79
N ASP A 37 -20.38 25.09 -12.21
CA ASP A 37 -20.48 23.61 -12.31
C ASP A 37 -20.97 22.80 -11.09
N LEU A 38 -22.26 22.96 -10.75
CA LEU A 38 -23.03 21.99 -9.94
C LEU A 38 -23.41 20.70 -10.71
N GLU A 39 -22.94 20.51 -11.96
CA GLU A 39 -23.02 19.22 -12.66
C GLU A 39 -21.78 18.32 -12.43
N SER A 40 -20.80 18.80 -11.66
CA SER A 40 -19.58 18.06 -11.28
C SER A 40 -19.75 17.19 -10.01
N GLU A 41 -20.89 17.26 -9.32
CA GLU A 41 -21.12 16.63 -8.00
C GLU A 41 -21.39 15.11 -8.02
N SER A 42 -21.16 14.43 -9.16
CA SER A 42 -21.11 12.97 -9.17
C SER A 42 -20.02 12.40 -10.07
N GLN A 43 -18.87 13.08 -10.13
CA GLN A 43 -17.63 12.30 -10.03
C GLN A 43 -17.61 11.71 -8.62
N ILE A 44 -18.33 10.59 -8.45
CA ILE A 44 -18.08 9.67 -7.35
C ILE A 44 -16.58 9.46 -7.42
N LEU A 45 -15.83 10.03 -6.46
CA LEU A 45 -14.39 9.84 -6.31
C LEU A 45 -14.20 8.33 -6.33
N GLN A 46 -13.83 7.79 -7.49
CA GLN A 46 -13.66 6.36 -7.65
C GLN A 46 -12.41 6.06 -6.86
N SER A 47 -12.58 5.50 -5.66
CA SER A 47 -11.45 5.06 -4.86
C SER A 47 -10.61 4.11 -5.72
N THR A 48 -9.38 4.48 -6.08
CA THR A 48 -8.51 3.62 -6.91
C THR A 48 -7.35 3.07 -6.10
N VAL A 49 -6.79 1.94 -6.54
CA VAL A 49 -5.63 1.30 -5.92
C VAL A 49 -4.46 1.35 -6.88
N ALA A 50 -3.36 1.99 -6.48
CA ALA A 50 -2.13 1.95 -7.27
C ALA A 50 -1.34 0.65 -6.98
N ILE A 51 -0.84 -0.02 -8.02
CA ILE A 51 0.13 -1.11 -7.89
C ILE A 51 1.41 -0.66 -8.58
N CYS A 52 2.45 -0.42 -7.78
CA CYS A 52 3.71 0.18 -8.21
C CYS A 52 4.84 -0.85 -8.14
N CYS A 53 5.52 -1.08 -9.26
CA CYS A 53 6.73 -1.90 -9.33
C CYS A 53 7.55 -1.52 -10.56
N ARG A 54 8.88 -1.64 -10.48
CA ARG A 54 9.77 -1.48 -11.65
C ARG A 54 9.55 -2.57 -12.70
N ASP A 55 9.12 -3.77 -12.29
CA ASP A 55 8.79 -4.85 -13.19
C ASP A 55 7.28 -4.89 -13.48
N GLU A 56 6.92 -4.51 -14.71
CA GLU A 56 5.54 -4.57 -15.19
C GLU A 56 4.97 -6.01 -15.12
N ALA A 57 5.81 -7.04 -15.30
CA ALA A 57 5.36 -8.42 -15.23
C ALA A 57 4.91 -8.77 -13.80
N LEU A 58 5.62 -8.29 -12.78
CA LEU A 58 5.27 -8.50 -11.38
C LEU A 58 3.95 -7.81 -11.00
N ASN A 59 3.77 -6.55 -11.43
CA ASN A 59 2.51 -5.81 -11.30
C ASN A 59 1.33 -6.62 -11.85
N ARG A 60 1.48 -7.16 -13.06
CA ARG A 60 0.45 -7.97 -13.72
C ARG A 60 0.20 -9.29 -13.02
N ARG A 61 1.25 -9.96 -12.55
CA ARG A 61 1.14 -11.23 -11.81
C ARG A 61 0.38 -11.06 -10.51
N LEU A 62 0.64 -9.99 -9.75
CA LEU A 62 -0.15 -9.69 -8.55
C LEU A 62 -1.61 -9.41 -8.90
N LEU A 63 -1.85 -8.54 -9.89
CA LEU A 63 -3.22 -8.19 -10.28
C LEU A 63 -4.01 -9.41 -10.77
N SER A 64 -3.37 -10.29 -11.56
CA SER A 64 -3.99 -11.52 -12.03
C SER A 64 -4.28 -12.50 -10.89
N ALA A 65 -3.36 -12.61 -9.91
CA ALA A 65 -3.55 -13.42 -8.72
C ALA A 65 -4.69 -12.90 -7.82
N LEU A 66 -4.81 -11.58 -7.66
CA LEU A 66 -5.92 -10.95 -6.94
C LEU A 66 -7.26 -11.23 -7.63
N ARG A 67 -7.30 -11.12 -8.97
CA ARG A 67 -8.51 -11.32 -9.77
C ARG A 67 -8.89 -12.78 -9.99
N ASP A 68 -8.02 -13.72 -9.64
CA ASP A 68 -8.16 -15.13 -10.00
C ASP A 68 -8.35 -15.29 -11.53
N GLN A 69 -7.43 -14.69 -12.29
CA GLN A 69 -7.44 -14.62 -13.75
C GLN A 69 -6.06 -14.93 -14.33
N PRO A 70 -5.96 -15.37 -15.59
CA PRO A 70 -4.67 -15.60 -16.22
C PRO A 70 -3.87 -14.30 -16.33
N PRO A 71 -2.52 -14.38 -16.35
CA PRO A 71 -1.66 -13.22 -16.45
C PRO A 71 -1.98 -12.38 -17.68
N LEU A 72 -2.11 -11.06 -17.49
CA LEU A 72 -2.35 -10.13 -18.59
C LEU A 72 -1.10 -10.01 -19.48
N ALA A 73 -1.30 -9.83 -20.79
CA ALA A 73 -0.20 -9.59 -21.72
C ALA A 73 0.55 -8.28 -21.39
N LYS A 74 1.88 -8.31 -21.54
CA LYS A 74 2.77 -7.17 -21.31
C LYS A 74 2.44 -6.00 -22.25
N ARG A 75 2.44 -4.77 -21.74
CA ARG A 75 2.25 -3.54 -22.53
C ARG A 75 3.10 -2.39 -21.96
N THR A 76 3.89 -1.77 -22.82
CA THR A 76 4.96 -0.81 -22.50
C THR A 76 4.53 0.59 -22.01
N THR A 77 3.32 0.77 -21.47
CA THR A 77 2.85 2.07 -20.94
C THR A 77 3.20 2.20 -19.46
N PRO A 78 3.78 3.33 -19.00
CA PRO A 78 4.26 3.49 -17.62
C PRO A 78 3.12 3.54 -16.61
N VAL A 79 1.96 4.10 -16.97
CA VAL A 79 0.77 4.12 -16.13
C VAL A 79 -0.39 3.54 -16.91
N ARG A 80 -1.16 2.65 -16.28
CA ARG A 80 -2.30 2.02 -16.92
C ARG A 80 -3.42 1.73 -15.93
N ALA A 81 -4.60 2.27 -16.21
CA ALA A 81 -5.83 1.89 -15.52
C ALA A 81 -6.32 0.52 -16.01
N GLU A 82 -6.63 -0.36 -15.06
CA GLU A 82 -7.20 -1.70 -15.25
C GLU A 82 -8.39 -1.84 -14.28
N GLY A 83 -9.50 -1.16 -14.55
CA GLY A 83 -10.66 -1.11 -13.66
C GLY A 83 -10.34 -0.30 -12.39
N LEU A 84 -10.55 -0.92 -11.22
CA LEU A 84 -10.23 -0.32 -9.92
C LEU A 84 -8.73 -0.10 -9.66
N PHE A 85 -7.87 -0.82 -10.37
CA PHE A 85 -6.44 -0.81 -10.15
C PHE A 85 -5.73 0.05 -11.20
N THR A 86 -4.76 0.84 -10.75
CA THR A 86 -3.83 1.59 -11.61
C THR A 86 -2.46 0.95 -11.50
N LEU A 87 -1.99 0.33 -12.58
CA LEU A 87 -0.63 -0.22 -12.66
C LEU A 87 0.35 0.90 -12.97
N VAL A 88 1.38 1.02 -12.15
CA VAL A 88 2.42 2.03 -12.25
C VAL A 88 3.76 1.32 -12.37
N THR A 89 4.39 1.50 -13.52
CA THR A 89 5.73 1.00 -13.83
C THR A 89 6.62 2.21 -14.09
N PRO A 90 7.28 2.76 -13.05
CA PRO A 90 8.16 3.89 -13.23
C PRO A 90 9.26 3.52 -14.23
N ALA A 91 9.60 4.47 -15.11
CA ALA A 91 10.73 4.29 -15.99
C ALA A 91 11.95 3.95 -15.13
N ALA A 92 12.67 2.89 -15.49
CA ALA A 92 13.97 2.64 -14.89
C ALA A 92 14.79 3.91 -15.07
N ALA A 93 15.30 4.48 -13.97
CA ALA A 93 16.38 5.44 -14.10
C ALA A 93 17.46 4.78 -14.98
N PRO A 94 18.09 5.52 -15.91
CA PRO A 94 19.26 4.98 -16.59
C PRO A 94 20.18 4.46 -15.48
N GLU A 95 20.47 3.16 -15.51
CA GLU A 95 21.46 2.61 -14.60
C GLU A 95 22.73 3.41 -14.91
N GLU A 96 23.12 4.30 -14.01
CA GLU A 96 24.44 4.92 -14.09
C GLU A 96 25.37 3.72 -13.95
N ASP A 97 26.00 3.33 -15.07
CA ASP A 97 26.96 2.24 -15.13
C ASP A 97 27.99 2.50 -14.02
N ASP A 98 27.86 1.76 -12.93
CA ASP A 98 28.79 1.77 -11.79
C ASP A 98 30.09 1.04 -12.18
N ASP A 99 30.50 1.19 -13.45
CA ASP A 99 31.68 0.63 -14.12
C ASP A 99 32.98 1.35 -13.68
N ALA A 100 32.97 2.06 -12.56
CA ALA A 100 34.15 2.60 -11.92
C ALA A 100 34.78 1.66 -10.87
N ALA A 101 34.36 0.39 -10.80
CA ALA A 101 35.08 -0.65 -10.07
C ALA A 101 36.05 -1.36 -11.03
N GLY A 102 37.34 -1.07 -10.87
CA GLY A 102 38.42 -1.67 -11.67
C GLY A 102 38.46 -3.21 -11.60
N PRO A 103 39.16 -3.86 -12.55
CA PRO A 103 39.21 -5.30 -12.63
C PRO A 103 40.04 -5.85 -11.49
N ASP A 104 39.41 -6.56 -10.55
CA ASP A 104 40.14 -7.49 -9.70
C ASP A 104 39.37 -8.80 -9.59
N ASP A 105 40.01 -9.84 -10.11
CA ASP A 105 39.55 -11.22 -10.16
C ASP A 105 39.33 -11.76 -8.74
N ALA A 106 38.09 -11.96 -8.33
CA ALA A 106 37.77 -12.75 -7.14
C ALA A 106 36.57 -13.67 -7.40
N ALA A 107 36.80 -14.96 -7.17
CA ALA A 107 35.90 -16.09 -7.38
C ALA A 107 34.53 -15.93 -6.67
N PRO A 108 33.48 -16.65 -7.13
CA PRO A 108 32.17 -16.58 -6.52
C PRO A 108 32.18 -17.39 -5.21
N ASP A 109 32.30 -16.71 -4.07
CA ASP A 109 32.20 -17.35 -2.76
C ASP A 109 30.77 -17.25 -2.23
N GLU A 110 30.21 -18.42 -1.94
CA GLU A 110 28.92 -18.66 -1.31
C GLU A 110 28.94 -18.15 0.13
N ALA A 111 28.50 -16.91 0.35
CA ALA A 111 27.80 -16.48 1.57
C ALA A 111 27.42 -15.01 1.42
N ALA A 112 26.12 -14.73 1.21
CA ALA A 112 25.56 -13.42 1.48
C ALA A 112 25.65 -13.16 3.00
N THR A 113 26.81 -12.69 3.44
CA THR A 113 27.08 -12.28 4.81
C THR A 113 26.49 -10.89 5.07
N ASP A 114 26.17 -10.62 6.34
CA ASP A 114 25.56 -9.37 6.85
C ASP A 114 26.24 -8.07 6.37
N GLU A 115 27.50 -8.14 5.88
CA GLU A 115 28.24 -7.01 5.35
C GLU A 115 27.66 -6.46 4.02
N HIS A 116 26.93 -7.26 3.22
CA HIS A 116 26.38 -6.84 1.93
C HIS A 116 25.37 -5.68 2.07
N TRP A 117 24.58 -5.68 3.14
CA TRP A 117 23.51 -4.69 3.35
C TRP A 117 24.03 -3.33 3.84
N SER A 118 25.20 -3.30 4.47
CA SER A 118 25.85 -2.07 4.98
C SER A 118 26.40 -1.16 3.87
N ARG A 119 26.61 -1.69 2.66
CA ARG A 119 27.18 -0.94 1.53
C ARG A 119 26.16 0.00 0.86
N PHE A 120 24.86 -0.25 1.05
CA PHE A 120 23.77 0.57 0.54
C PHE A 120 23.42 1.74 1.48
N GLY A 121 24.44 2.32 2.12
CA GLY A 121 24.29 3.51 2.95
C GLY A 121 23.50 4.60 2.21
N PRO A 122 22.78 5.47 2.93
CA PRO A 122 21.87 6.44 2.34
C PRO A 122 22.67 7.53 1.66
N GLU A 123 23.21 7.27 0.46
CA GLU A 123 23.56 8.36 -0.43
C GLU A 123 22.24 9.03 -0.80
N PRO A 124 22.02 10.29 -0.37
CA PRO A 124 20.80 10.97 -0.71
C PRO A 124 20.86 11.26 -2.21
N TYR A 125 20.13 10.46 -3.01
CA TYR A 125 19.72 10.96 -4.31
C TYR A 125 19.01 12.30 -4.05
N PRO A 126 19.44 13.39 -4.71
CA PRO A 126 19.04 14.73 -4.34
C PRO A 126 17.52 14.82 -4.31
N ASP A 127 17.01 15.74 -3.50
CA ASP A 127 15.63 16.24 -3.51
C ASP A 127 15.26 16.89 -4.85
N ALA A 128 15.58 16.22 -5.96
CA ALA A 128 15.15 16.54 -7.27
C ALA A 128 13.61 16.55 -7.21
N PRO A 129 13.00 17.72 -7.39
CA PRO A 129 11.56 17.79 -7.48
C PRO A 129 11.10 16.85 -8.59
N TRP A 130 9.91 16.29 -8.43
CA TRP A 130 9.27 15.57 -9.53
C TRP A 130 9.33 16.48 -10.77
N PRO A 131 9.66 15.95 -11.96
CA PRO A 131 9.50 16.74 -13.17
C PRO A 131 8.05 17.24 -13.20
N ASP A 132 7.86 18.50 -13.61
CA ASP A 132 6.52 19.07 -13.76
C ASP A 132 5.70 18.10 -14.63
N HIS A 133 4.65 17.51 -14.03
CA HIS A 133 3.84 16.42 -14.59
C HIS A 133 4.55 15.05 -14.72
N ASP A 134 4.87 14.40 -13.60
CA ASP A 134 5.21 12.97 -13.60
C ASP A 134 3.91 12.14 -13.54
N PRO A 135 3.57 11.36 -14.60
CA PRO A 135 2.35 10.55 -14.61
C PRO A 135 2.30 9.53 -13.46
N VAL A 136 3.46 9.11 -12.93
CA VAL A 136 3.55 8.23 -11.76
C VAL A 136 3.09 8.95 -10.49
N HIS A 137 3.46 10.23 -10.34
CA HIS A 137 3.02 11.04 -9.21
C HIS A 137 1.52 11.27 -9.27
N ASP A 138 1.03 11.73 -10.43
CA ASP A 138 -0.39 12.01 -10.66
C ASP A 138 -1.26 10.78 -10.42
N ALA A 139 -0.79 9.60 -10.86
CA ALA A 139 -1.49 8.34 -10.64
C ALA A 139 -1.57 7.91 -9.16
N LEU A 140 -0.56 8.25 -8.37
CA LEU A 140 -0.52 7.94 -6.94
C LEU A 140 -1.28 8.94 -6.10
N ASP A 141 -1.20 10.22 -6.43
CA ASP A 141 -1.96 11.29 -5.79
C ASP A 141 -3.48 11.09 -6.00
N ALA A 142 -3.87 10.60 -7.17
CA ALA A 142 -5.25 10.21 -7.46
C ALA A 142 -5.68 8.88 -6.79
N ALA A 143 -4.74 8.08 -6.27
CA ALA A 143 -5.04 6.80 -5.66
C ALA A 143 -5.40 6.92 -4.18
N THR A 144 -6.34 6.10 -3.73
CA THR A 144 -6.75 6.06 -2.33
C THR A 144 -5.71 5.36 -1.45
N CYS A 145 -5.05 4.35 -2.01
CA CYS A 145 -3.94 3.63 -1.40
C CYS A 145 -3.11 2.97 -2.49
N GLY A 146 -1.89 2.54 -2.15
CA GLY A 146 -1.01 1.87 -3.09
C GLY A 146 -0.25 0.68 -2.51
N LEU A 147 0.09 -0.25 -3.40
CA LEU A 147 0.96 -1.39 -3.14
C LEU A 147 2.29 -1.13 -3.85
N PHE A 148 3.39 -1.19 -3.12
CA PHE A 148 4.74 -1.11 -3.67
C PHE A 148 5.36 -2.50 -3.68
N LEU A 149 5.50 -3.08 -4.87
CA LEU A 149 5.98 -4.46 -5.03
C LEU A 149 7.47 -4.48 -5.26
N LEU A 150 8.12 -5.42 -4.59
CA LEU A 150 9.55 -5.65 -4.69
C LEU A 150 9.79 -7.10 -5.06
N PRO A 151 10.55 -7.35 -6.14
CA PRO A 151 11.06 -8.68 -6.41
C PRO A 151 12.00 -9.07 -5.26
N VAL A 152 11.83 -10.28 -4.71
CA VAL A 152 12.85 -10.87 -3.84
C VAL A 152 13.88 -11.49 -4.79
N GLY A 153 15.11 -11.01 -4.71
CA GLY A 153 16.17 -11.29 -5.67
C GLY A 153 17.46 -10.61 -5.20
N PRO A 154 18.49 -10.44 -6.08
CA PRO A 154 19.75 -9.82 -5.67
C PRO A 154 19.50 -8.37 -5.23
N ALA A 155 19.47 -8.21 -3.90
CA ALA A 155 19.35 -7.02 -3.10
C ALA A 155 18.24 -6.03 -3.50
N TRP A 156 17.35 -5.76 -2.55
CA TRP A 156 16.65 -4.48 -2.46
C TRP A 156 17.63 -3.35 -2.83
N LYS A 157 17.42 -2.70 -3.99
CA LYS A 157 18.39 -1.74 -4.53
C LYS A 157 18.19 -0.40 -3.84
N SER A 158 19.24 0.41 -3.74
CA SER A 158 19.13 1.83 -3.30
C SER A 158 18.06 2.57 -4.12
N THR A 159 17.96 2.29 -5.42
CA THR A 159 16.92 2.81 -6.31
C THR A 159 15.51 2.55 -5.80
N ASP A 160 15.26 1.40 -5.16
CA ASP A 160 13.93 1.04 -4.66
C ASP A 160 13.59 1.78 -3.36
N ILE A 161 14.58 2.04 -2.49
CA ILE A 161 14.43 2.96 -1.32
C ILE A 161 14.04 4.35 -1.80
N HIS A 162 14.77 4.85 -2.80
CA HIS A 162 14.54 6.18 -3.32
C HIS A 162 13.17 6.27 -3.96
N LEU A 163 12.81 5.30 -4.79
CA LEU A 163 11.48 5.22 -5.39
C LEU A 163 10.41 5.18 -4.30
N PHE A 164 10.50 4.28 -3.32
CA PHE A 164 9.53 4.21 -2.22
C PHE A 164 9.41 5.54 -1.46
N SER A 165 10.54 6.15 -1.11
CA SER A 165 10.58 7.44 -0.42
C SER A 165 9.93 8.55 -1.26
N ARG A 166 10.15 8.50 -2.58
CA ARG A 166 9.53 9.42 -3.55
C ARG A 166 8.02 9.22 -3.59
N LEU A 167 7.54 7.98 -3.71
CA LEU A 167 6.10 7.66 -3.74
C LEU A 167 5.40 8.06 -2.43
N ARG A 168 6.06 7.87 -1.28
CA ARG A 168 5.51 8.23 0.04
C ARG A 168 5.23 9.74 0.17
N ARG A 169 5.95 10.60 -0.56
CA ARG A 169 5.71 12.05 -0.57
C ARG A 169 4.38 12.45 -1.20
N ALA A 170 3.74 11.57 -1.97
CA ALA A 170 2.38 11.80 -2.49
C ALA A 170 1.30 11.79 -1.39
N GLY A 171 1.62 11.39 -0.15
CA GLY A 171 0.66 11.37 0.96
C GLY A 171 -0.30 10.17 0.95
N THR A 172 -0.35 9.43 -0.15
CA THR A 172 -1.12 8.19 -0.30
C THR A 172 -0.58 7.08 0.61
N PRO A 173 -1.44 6.37 1.37
CA PRO A 173 -1.02 5.19 2.15
C PRO A 173 -0.40 4.12 1.25
N LEU A 174 0.81 3.66 1.60
CA LEU A 174 1.54 2.64 0.84
C LEU A 174 1.86 1.42 1.70
N MET A 175 1.58 0.22 1.17
CA MET A 175 2.07 -1.05 1.69
C MET A 175 3.26 -1.52 0.86
N ILE A 176 4.29 -2.03 1.53
CA ILE A 176 5.40 -2.72 0.87
C ILE A 176 5.07 -4.21 0.78
N VAL A 177 5.21 -4.80 -0.42
CA VAL A 177 4.96 -6.22 -0.66
C VAL A 177 6.21 -6.86 -1.29
N PHE A 178 6.79 -7.83 -0.61
CA PHE A 178 7.78 -8.72 -1.18
C PHE A 178 7.10 -9.83 -1.97
N CYS A 179 7.57 -10.03 -3.21
CA CYS A 179 7.08 -11.07 -4.09
C CYS A 179 8.20 -12.06 -4.41
N PRO A 180 8.50 -13.00 -3.50
CA PRO A 180 9.46 -14.06 -3.75
C PRO A 180 9.06 -15.00 -4.88
N GLU A 181 10.06 -15.59 -5.51
CA GLU A 181 9.89 -16.76 -6.36
C GLU A 181 9.53 -17.99 -5.52
N GLU A 182 9.10 -19.09 -6.17
CA GLU A 182 8.55 -20.24 -5.44
C GLU A 182 9.56 -20.92 -4.50
N ASP A 183 10.85 -20.80 -4.80
CA ASP A 183 11.96 -21.44 -4.07
C ASP A 183 12.65 -20.50 -3.06
N ASP A 184 12.29 -19.22 -3.04
CA ASP A 184 12.89 -18.25 -2.12
C ASP A 184 12.37 -18.46 -0.70
N LEU A 185 13.31 -18.53 0.25
CA LEU A 185 12.99 -18.62 1.67
C LEU A 185 12.68 -17.23 2.23
N PHE A 186 11.76 -17.19 3.19
CA PHE A 186 11.48 -15.98 3.97
C PHE A 186 12.76 -15.50 4.66
N ASP A 187 13.13 -14.24 4.40
CA ASP A 187 14.29 -13.60 4.99
C ASP A 187 13.85 -12.52 6.00
N GLN A 188 14.00 -12.87 7.27
CA GLN A 188 13.69 -11.97 8.38
C GLN A 188 14.65 -10.77 8.41
N THR A 189 15.93 -10.98 8.08
CA THR A 189 16.97 -9.94 8.09
C THR A 189 16.65 -8.88 7.04
N LEU A 190 16.26 -9.30 5.83
CA LEU A 190 15.80 -8.38 4.78
C LEU A 190 14.54 -7.61 5.23
N SER A 191 13.60 -8.29 5.90
CA SER A 191 12.37 -7.65 6.40
C SER A 191 12.64 -6.58 7.46
N ASP A 192 13.61 -6.84 8.34
CA ASP A 192 14.02 -5.90 9.38
C ASP A 192 14.80 -4.73 8.79
N TYR A 193 15.73 -4.98 7.87
CA TYR A 193 16.44 -3.95 7.13
C TYR A 193 15.47 -2.99 6.42
N VAL A 194 14.51 -3.52 5.66
CA VAL A 194 13.51 -2.69 4.96
C VAL A 194 12.66 -1.90 5.92
N PHE A 195 12.27 -2.49 7.05
CA PHE A 195 11.51 -1.78 8.07
C PHE A 195 12.32 -0.65 8.69
N GLU A 196 13.61 -0.85 8.96
CA GLU A 196 14.49 0.20 9.47
C GLU A 196 14.64 1.36 8.47
N GLN A 197 14.75 1.07 7.18
CA GLN A 197 14.90 2.09 6.14
C GLN A 197 13.59 2.85 5.83
N THR A 198 12.46 2.14 5.84
CA THR A 198 11.18 2.70 5.35
C THR A 198 10.18 3.03 6.45
N GLY A 199 10.33 2.41 7.62
CA GLY A 199 9.35 2.44 8.71
C GLY A 199 8.06 1.67 8.44
N VAL A 200 7.99 0.89 7.34
CA VAL A 200 6.81 0.10 6.95
C VAL A 200 7.17 -1.38 6.95
N ARG A 201 6.39 -2.21 7.65
CA ARG A 201 6.64 -3.64 7.68
C ARG A 201 6.25 -4.26 6.33
N PRO A 202 7.19 -4.92 5.63
CA PRO A 202 6.87 -5.51 4.34
C PRO A 202 6.04 -6.79 4.52
N LEU A 203 5.09 -7.00 3.62
CA LEU A 203 4.28 -8.21 3.55
C LEU A 203 4.89 -9.18 2.54
N TRP A 204 5.06 -10.44 2.92
CA TRP A 204 5.56 -11.47 2.01
C TRP A 204 4.40 -12.18 1.31
N VAL A 205 4.41 -12.16 -0.02
CA VAL A 205 3.38 -12.79 -0.86
C VAL A 205 4.04 -13.55 -1.99
N GLN A 206 4.10 -14.88 -1.85
CA GLN A 206 4.56 -15.77 -2.90
C GLN A 206 3.53 -15.78 -4.03
N LEU A 207 3.87 -15.17 -5.18
CA LEU A 207 2.93 -15.07 -6.30
C LEU A 207 2.98 -16.34 -7.17
N PRO A 208 1.84 -16.79 -7.73
CA PRO A 208 1.85 -17.94 -8.63
C PRO A 208 2.79 -17.69 -9.81
N THR A 209 3.49 -18.74 -10.26
CA THR A 209 4.19 -18.70 -11.54
C THR A 209 3.18 -18.69 -12.69
N LEU A 210 3.55 -18.15 -13.85
CA LEU A 210 2.64 -17.97 -15.00
C LEU A 210 1.92 -19.26 -15.45
N ASN A 211 2.48 -20.43 -15.10
CA ASN A 211 1.98 -21.74 -15.48
C ASN A 211 1.12 -22.43 -14.41
N ARG A 212 1.00 -21.85 -13.21
CA ARG A 212 0.29 -22.45 -12.08
C ARG A 212 -0.86 -21.55 -11.66
N PHE A 213 -2.08 -21.98 -11.95
CA PHE A 213 -3.28 -21.22 -11.63
C PHE A 213 -3.76 -21.43 -10.20
N ASP A 214 -3.42 -22.55 -9.58
CA ASP A 214 -3.85 -22.85 -8.20
C ASP A 214 -2.85 -22.25 -7.19
N PRO A 215 -3.23 -21.21 -6.43
CA PRO A 215 -2.33 -20.56 -5.51
C PRO A 215 -2.04 -21.46 -4.33
N SER A 216 -0.76 -21.51 -3.93
CA SER A 216 -0.38 -22.20 -2.70
C SER A 216 -1.15 -21.64 -1.48
N PRO A 217 -1.29 -22.39 -0.38
CA PRO A 217 -1.89 -21.86 0.85
C PRO A 217 -1.19 -20.59 1.37
N ALA A 218 0.13 -20.48 1.17
CA ALA A 218 0.90 -19.29 1.53
C ALA A 218 0.53 -18.09 0.66
N THR A 219 0.43 -18.30 -0.66
CA THR A 219 -0.05 -17.30 -1.63
C THR A 219 -1.45 -16.81 -1.25
N ALA A 220 -2.38 -17.73 -0.97
CA ALA A 220 -3.75 -17.39 -0.60
C ALA A 220 -3.80 -16.48 0.63
N ARG A 221 -3.05 -16.83 1.69
CA ARG A 221 -2.99 -16.03 2.92
C ARG A 221 -2.37 -14.65 2.69
N GLY A 222 -1.30 -14.56 1.89
CA GLY A 222 -0.67 -13.28 1.54
C GLY A 222 -1.64 -12.35 0.79
N LEU A 223 -2.37 -12.89 -0.20
CA LEU A 223 -3.39 -12.13 -0.93
C LEU A 223 -4.54 -11.69 -0.02
N GLU A 224 -4.99 -12.54 0.92
CA GLU A 224 -6.00 -12.15 1.91
C GLU A 224 -5.56 -10.97 2.77
N HIS A 225 -4.29 -10.93 3.19
CA HIS A 225 -3.73 -9.82 3.96
C HIS A 225 -3.69 -8.52 3.15
N ILE A 226 -3.31 -8.60 1.86
CA ILE A 226 -3.38 -7.44 0.96
C ILE A 226 -4.82 -6.92 0.90
N VAL A 227 -5.80 -7.79 0.66
CA VAL A 227 -7.21 -7.41 0.51
C VAL A 227 -7.76 -6.79 1.80
N ASP A 228 -7.41 -7.33 2.96
CA ASP A 228 -7.81 -6.76 4.25
C ASP A 228 -7.24 -5.37 4.48
N TRP A 229 -5.97 -5.15 4.13
CA TRP A 229 -5.35 -3.84 4.24
C TRP A 229 -5.97 -2.82 3.28
N LEU A 230 -6.21 -3.22 2.03
CA LEU A 230 -6.88 -2.35 1.06
C LEU A 230 -8.28 -1.96 1.56
N ALA A 231 -9.05 -2.91 2.07
CA ALA A 231 -10.38 -2.65 2.64
C ALA A 231 -10.34 -1.75 3.89
N ALA A 232 -9.23 -1.73 4.62
CA ALA A 232 -9.03 -0.87 5.78
C ALA A 232 -8.62 0.57 5.41
N CYS A 233 -8.11 0.81 4.20
CA CYS A 233 -7.69 2.14 3.75
C CYS A 233 -8.89 3.07 3.50
N ASP A 234 -9.93 2.57 2.86
CA ASP A 234 -11.18 3.29 2.62
C ASP A 234 -12.36 2.33 2.65
N GLN A 235 -13.43 2.74 3.34
CA GLN A 235 -14.63 1.93 3.39
C GLN A 235 -15.20 1.76 1.97
N GLY A 236 -15.32 2.86 1.20
CA GLY A 236 -15.85 2.87 -0.16
C GLY A 236 -15.20 1.81 -1.06
N LEU A 237 -13.88 1.68 -0.94
CA LEU A 237 -13.05 0.73 -1.67
C LEU A 237 -13.46 -0.73 -1.46
N ALA A 238 -13.92 -1.14 -0.27
CA ALA A 238 -14.29 -2.53 0.00
C ALA A 238 -15.44 -3.06 -0.88
N ILE A 239 -16.41 -2.20 -1.24
CA ILE A 239 -17.51 -2.59 -2.14
C ILE A 239 -16.98 -2.77 -3.56
N GLN A 240 -16.14 -1.84 -4.02
CA GLN A 240 -15.56 -1.89 -5.36
C GLN A 240 -14.62 -3.10 -5.49
N LEU A 241 -13.79 -3.36 -4.48
CA LEU A 241 -12.95 -4.57 -4.39
C LEU A 241 -13.80 -5.84 -4.46
N ALA A 242 -14.98 -5.88 -3.83
CA ALA A 242 -15.83 -7.08 -3.88
C ALA A 242 -16.39 -7.31 -5.29
N GLN A 243 -16.64 -6.27 -6.06
CA GLN A 243 -17.06 -6.38 -7.46
C GLN A 243 -15.92 -6.93 -8.33
N GLU A 244 -14.72 -6.37 -8.16
CA GLU A 244 -13.50 -6.66 -8.94
C GLU A 244 -12.82 -7.96 -8.56
N LEU A 245 -12.93 -8.42 -7.31
CA LEU A 245 -12.25 -9.58 -6.78
C LEU A 245 -13.25 -10.65 -6.29
N PRO A 246 -13.85 -11.46 -7.21
CA PRO A 246 -14.92 -12.39 -6.88
C PRO A 246 -14.59 -13.37 -5.75
N ARG A 247 -13.33 -13.83 -5.71
CA ARG A 247 -12.82 -14.77 -4.69
C ARG A 247 -12.93 -14.22 -3.27
N PHE A 248 -12.76 -12.91 -3.07
CA PHE A 248 -12.73 -12.30 -1.75
C PHE A 248 -14.07 -11.66 -1.33
N ARG A 249 -15.12 -11.78 -2.16
CA ARG A 249 -16.46 -11.21 -1.89
C ARG A 249 -17.00 -11.51 -0.50
N ARG A 250 -16.90 -12.77 -0.06
CA ARG A 250 -17.40 -13.19 1.26
C ARG A 250 -16.64 -12.50 2.40
N ARG A 251 -15.31 -12.38 2.25
CA ARG A 251 -14.45 -11.73 3.23
C ARG A 251 -14.72 -10.23 3.32
N LEU A 252 -14.74 -9.56 2.17
CA LEU A 252 -15.05 -8.12 2.07
C LEU A 252 -16.47 -7.80 2.57
N GLY A 253 -17.44 -8.66 2.28
CA GLY A 253 -18.79 -8.55 2.83
C GLY A 253 -18.82 -8.70 4.36
N ALA A 254 -18.04 -9.63 4.92
CA ALA A 254 -17.96 -9.82 6.37
C ALA A 254 -17.37 -8.59 7.08
N VAL A 255 -16.36 -7.93 6.49
CA VAL A 255 -15.80 -6.67 7.01
C VAL A 255 -16.90 -5.59 7.08
N ARG A 256 -17.66 -5.39 6.00
CA ARG A 256 -18.76 -4.41 5.97
C ARG A 256 -19.88 -4.74 6.96
N ILE A 257 -20.26 -6.02 7.08
CA ILE A 257 -21.27 -6.44 8.05
C ILE A 257 -20.79 -6.19 9.48
N ARG A 258 -19.52 -6.49 9.77
CA ARG A 258 -18.92 -6.26 11.08
C ARG A 258 -18.93 -4.78 11.42
N ASP A 259 -18.51 -3.91 10.51
CA ASP A 259 -18.47 -2.46 10.75
C ASP A 259 -19.87 -1.88 10.91
N ALA A 260 -20.82 -2.29 10.07
CA ALA A 260 -22.21 -1.89 10.19
C ALA A 260 -22.84 -2.39 11.50
N ALA A 261 -22.53 -3.61 11.93
CA ALA A 261 -22.99 -4.16 13.20
C ALA A 261 -22.35 -3.45 14.40
N LEU A 262 -21.08 -3.05 14.31
CA LEU A 262 -20.42 -2.24 15.34
C LEU A 262 -21.06 -0.85 15.42
N MET A 263 -21.29 -0.18 14.29
CA MET A 263 -21.97 1.11 14.26
C MET A 263 -23.41 1.02 14.76
N ALA A 264 -24.17 0.02 14.31
CA ALA A 264 -25.52 -0.26 14.79
C ALA A 264 -25.51 -0.64 16.28
N GLY A 265 -24.46 -1.30 16.76
CA GLY A 265 -24.23 -1.57 18.17
C GLY A 265 -23.97 -0.30 18.96
N PHE A 266 -23.13 0.62 18.47
CA PHE A 266 -22.90 1.92 19.10
C PHE A 266 -24.16 2.81 19.10
N LEU A 267 -24.92 2.81 18.01
CA LEU A 267 -26.18 3.53 17.87
C LEU A 267 -27.32 2.88 18.69
N GLY A 268 -27.29 1.55 18.81
CA GLY A 268 -28.31 0.73 19.45
C GLY A 268 -28.05 0.43 20.92
N ALA A 269 -26.83 0.66 21.44
CA ALA A 269 -26.48 0.59 22.86
C ALA A 269 -27.03 1.78 23.67
N GLU A 270 -28.20 2.31 23.26
CA GLU A 270 -28.97 3.41 23.85
C GLU A 270 -28.35 4.82 23.75
N PRO A 271 -29.20 5.88 23.77
CA PRO A 271 -28.73 7.24 24.03
C PRO A 271 -28.01 7.22 25.37
N ALA A 272 -26.69 7.34 25.39
CA ALA A 272 -25.94 7.35 26.63
C ALA A 272 -26.47 8.50 27.51
N PRO A 273 -27.19 8.23 28.63
CA PRO A 273 -27.72 9.28 29.49
C PRO A 273 -26.61 10.09 30.17
N LEU A 274 -25.34 9.66 30.01
CA LEU A 274 -24.14 10.31 30.53
C LEU A 274 -23.34 11.11 29.48
N ILE A 275 -23.64 11.03 28.17
CA ILE A 275 -22.99 11.89 27.16
C ILE A 275 -23.81 13.16 26.94
N ASP A 276 -25.14 13.09 27.10
CA ASP A 276 -26.02 14.27 27.05
C ASP A 276 -25.77 15.24 28.20
N ILE A 277 -25.38 14.75 29.40
CA ILE A 277 -25.16 15.62 30.57
C ILE A 277 -23.97 16.58 30.37
N PRO A 278 -22.77 16.14 29.95
CA PRO A 278 -21.66 17.05 29.61
C PRO A 278 -22.02 18.04 28.50
N LEU A 279 -22.75 17.59 27.48
CA LEU A 279 -23.14 18.42 26.35
C LEU A 279 -24.17 19.50 26.76
N LEU A 280 -25.17 19.13 27.55
CA LEU A 280 -26.19 20.03 28.11
C LEU A 280 -25.57 21.05 29.09
N LEU A 281 -24.60 20.64 29.91
CA LEU A 281 -23.86 21.54 30.80
C LEU A 281 -23.00 22.55 30.01
N LEU A 282 -22.38 22.13 28.91
CA LEU A 282 -21.63 23.03 28.02
C LEU A 282 -22.55 24.06 27.35
N VAL A 283 -23.72 23.64 26.88
CA VAL A 283 -24.72 24.55 26.28
C VAL A 283 -25.28 25.53 27.32
N GLN A 284 -25.60 25.07 28.53
CA GLN A 284 -26.08 25.94 29.62
C GLN A 284 -25.00 26.94 30.06
N ARG A 285 -23.73 26.53 30.15
CA ARG A 285 -22.62 27.43 30.49
C ARG A 285 -22.42 28.51 29.43
N ARG A 286 -22.62 28.20 28.15
CA ARG A 286 -22.51 29.16 27.04
C ARG A 286 -23.62 30.21 27.09
N LEU A 287 -24.84 29.82 27.46
CA LEU A 287 -25.98 30.73 27.58
C LEU A 287 -25.91 31.60 28.84
N ALA A 288 -25.27 31.14 29.92
CA ALA A 288 -25.07 31.93 31.14
C ALA A 288 -23.96 33.00 31.05
N HIS A 289 -23.15 32.97 29.98
CA HIS A 289 -22.09 33.94 29.71
C HIS A 289 -22.44 34.93 28.58
N GLN A 290 -23.71 34.97 28.15
CA GLN A 290 -24.29 36.04 27.32
C GLN A 290 -25.16 36.94 28.19
#